data_AF-Q4E4G4-F1
#
_entry.id   AF-Q4E4G4-F1
#
_cell.length_a   1.000
_cell.length_b   1.000
_cell.length_c   1.000
_cell.angle_alpha   90.00
_cell.angle_beta   90.00
_cell.angle_gamma   90.00
#
_symmetry.space_group_name_H-M   'P 1'
#
loop_
_entity.id
_entity.type
_entity.pdbx_description
1 polymer ?
#
loop_
_entity_poly.entity_id
_entity_poly.type
_entity_poly.pdbx_seq_one_letter_code
_entity_poly.pdbx_strand_id
1 'polypeptide(L)'
;MGSWCRMLSGGVLRVFIAVSVLLGCVFAEDCELARQLRKNEMGLFKNVELSQNLKPSRTGCIAWNMGYWSYELCPGRWVRQYREVKEVIVEEYILGVQHRWRLVDEIGSQLLQYSDGFYTLPDRLRSTGTTIDAENQLYACAKESNNNNNKQVDVVYPDGSPCGKGFRRFSLLHFVCNENVHYPIVKLKEPAMCKYDITVVASTICEAMLGSFQAQIELNDAHMRFAI
;
A
#
# COMPACT_ATOMS: atom_id res chain seq x y z
N MET A 1 -13.62 3.81 19.94
CA MET A 1 -14.83 3.39 20.71
C MET A 1 -15.12 1.94 20.38
N GLY A 2 -15.28 1.03 21.35
CA GLY A 2 -15.39 -0.41 21.04
C GLY A 2 -15.80 -1.28 22.23
N SER A 3 -17.08 -1.23 22.61
CA SER A 3 -17.61 -1.99 23.76
C SER A 3 -19.06 -2.49 23.58
N TRP A 4 -19.61 -2.46 22.37
CA TRP A 4 -21.06 -2.67 22.13
C TRP A 4 -21.42 -3.96 21.36
N CYS A 5 -20.47 -4.66 20.73
CA CYS A 5 -20.72 -5.95 20.05
C CYS A 5 -20.82 -7.17 21.00
N ARG A 6 -21.23 -6.99 22.27
CA ARG A 6 -21.41 -8.09 23.24
C ARG A 6 -22.71 -7.95 24.04
N MET A 7 -23.83 -8.42 23.49
CA MET A 7 -24.97 -9.00 24.24
C MET A 7 -26.03 -9.60 23.28
N LEU A 8 -26.98 -10.35 23.85
CA LEU A 8 -28.20 -10.91 23.21
C LEU A 8 -28.03 -12.10 22.25
N SER A 9 -28.01 -13.32 22.80
CA SER A 9 -28.47 -14.54 22.11
C SER A 9 -29.77 -15.08 22.74
N GLY A 10 -30.42 -16.07 22.13
CA GLY A 10 -31.53 -16.84 22.72
C GLY A 10 -32.90 -16.67 22.03
N GLY A 11 -33.43 -17.76 21.47
CA GLY A 11 -34.70 -17.81 20.73
C GLY A 11 -34.50 -17.81 19.21
N VAL A 12 -35.28 -18.62 18.48
CA VAL A 12 -34.99 -18.95 17.07
C VAL A 12 -35.02 -17.72 16.14
N LEU A 13 -35.93 -16.77 16.35
CA LEU A 13 -35.95 -15.52 15.57
C LEU A 13 -34.72 -14.63 15.86
N ARG A 14 -34.09 -14.74 17.04
CA ARG A 14 -32.80 -14.08 17.32
C ARG A 14 -31.64 -14.72 16.57
N VAL A 15 -31.76 -15.91 15.97
CA VAL A 15 -30.64 -16.54 15.24
C VAL A 15 -30.29 -15.71 14.00
N PHE A 16 -31.29 -15.36 13.16
CA PHE A 16 -31.05 -14.48 12.00
C PHE A 16 -30.54 -13.09 12.43
N ILE A 17 -31.11 -12.51 13.48
CA ILE A 17 -30.67 -11.20 13.99
C ILE A 17 -29.22 -11.27 14.50
N ALA A 18 -28.87 -12.31 15.28
CA ALA A 18 -27.52 -12.50 15.80
C ALA A 18 -26.50 -12.78 14.69
N VAL A 19 -26.85 -13.56 13.66
CA VAL A 19 -25.98 -13.76 12.49
C VAL A 19 -25.74 -12.43 11.76
N SER A 20 -26.78 -11.64 11.49
CA SER A 20 -26.62 -10.32 10.86
C SER A 20 -25.80 -9.33 11.70
N VAL A 21 -25.98 -9.34 13.03
CA VAL A 21 -25.21 -8.49 13.95
C VAL A 21 -23.75 -8.95 14.03
N LEU A 22 -23.48 -10.26 14.11
CA LEU A 22 -22.12 -10.80 14.13
C LEU A 22 -21.38 -10.50 12.83
N LEU A 23 -22.02 -10.70 11.67
CA LEU A 23 -21.47 -10.31 10.36
C LEU A 23 -21.16 -8.80 10.34
N GLY A 24 -22.10 -7.95 10.77
CA GLY A 24 -21.88 -6.50 10.85
C GLY A 24 -20.72 -6.09 11.77
N CYS A 25 -20.55 -6.76 12.91
CA CYS A 25 -19.41 -6.55 13.81
C CYS A 25 -18.07 -6.97 13.17
N VAL A 26 -18.03 -8.11 12.47
CA VAL A 26 -16.82 -8.58 11.76
C VAL A 26 -16.43 -7.62 10.64
N PHE A 27 -17.38 -7.20 9.80
CA PHE A 27 -17.11 -6.20 8.76
C PHE A 27 -16.60 -4.88 9.36
N ALA A 28 -17.18 -4.42 10.47
CA ALA A 28 -16.72 -3.19 11.13
C ALA A 28 -15.28 -3.30 11.68
N GLU A 29 -14.91 -4.45 12.26
CA GLU A 29 -13.54 -4.73 12.72
C GLU A 29 -12.55 -4.78 11.56
N ASP A 30 -12.87 -5.52 10.50
CA ASP A 30 -12.03 -5.64 9.30
C ASP A 30 -11.85 -4.28 8.57
N CYS A 31 -12.88 -3.43 8.54
CA CYS A 31 -12.75 -2.07 8.01
C CYS A 31 -11.89 -1.16 8.91
N GLU A 32 -11.90 -1.34 10.24
CA GLU A 32 -11.03 -0.58 11.16
C GLU A 32 -9.55 -0.97 10.99
N LEU A 33 -9.22 -2.26 10.82
CA LEU A 33 -7.86 -2.71 10.50
C LEU A 33 -7.32 -2.03 9.24
N ALA A 34 -8.17 -1.84 8.22
CA ALA A 34 -7.83 -1.10 7.00
C ALA A 34 -7.66 0.42 7.23
N ARG A 35 -8.46 1.04 8.12
CA ARG A 35 -8.27 2.45 8.55
C ARG A 35 -6.94 2.65 9.27
N GLN A 36 -6.57 1.72 10.16
CA GLN A 36 -5.32 1.77 10.91
C GLN A 36 -4.10 1.58 9.99
N LEU A 37 -4.13 0.57 9.10
CA LEU A 37 -3.07 0.39 8.10
C LEU A 37 -2.87 1.67 7.27
N ARG A 38 -3.95 2.30 6.79
CA ARG A 38 -3.89 3.56 6.03
C ARG A 38 -3.26 4.73 6.79
N LYS A 39 -3.48 4.83 8.11
CA LYS A 39 -2.83 5.85 8.96
C LYS A 39 -1.33 5.58 9.11
N ASN A 40 -0.97 4.31 9.25
CA ASN A 40 0.37 3.85 9.58
C ASN A 40 1.25 3.51 8.35
N GLU A 41 0.68 3.52 7.14
CA GLU A 41 1.27 2.96 5.92
C GLU A 41 2.69 3.47 5.62
N MET A 42 2.91 4.78 5.68
CA MET A 42 4.23 5.42 5.46
C MET A 42 5.28 5.10 6.55
N GLY A 43 4.87 4.42 7.63
CA GLY A 43 5.74 3.92 8.69
C GLY A 43 6.31 2.53 8.42
N LEU A 44 5.64 1.72 7.59
CA LEU A 44 5.83 0.26 7.45
C LEU A 44 7.27 -0.23 7.31
N PHE A 45 8.15 0.57 6.68
CA PHE A 45 9.56 0.24 6.43
C PHE A 45 10.54 1.32 6.92
N LYS A 46 10.17 2.16 7.89
CA LYS A 46 11.08 3.23 8.36
C LYS A 46 12.29 2.67 9.12
N ASN A 47 12.06 1.72 10.02
CA ASN A 47 13.06 1.15 10.93
C ASN A 47 13.10 -0.39 10.83
N VAL A 48 13.10 -0.94 9.62
CA VAL A 48 12.90 -2.39 9.38
C VAL A 48 14.13 -3.02 8.76
N GLU A 49 14.60 -4.13 9.36
CA GLU A 49 15.65 -4.95 8.77
C GLU A 49 15.12 -5.66 7.51
N LEU A 50 15.97 -5.76 6.48
CA LEU A 50 15.57 -6.27 5.17
C LEU A 50 16.19 -7.63 4.85
N SER A 51 15.41 -8.49 4.20
CA SER A 51 15.90 -9.77 3.68
C SER A 51 16.90 -9.54 2.53
N GLN A 52 17.79 -10.51 2.27
CA GLN A 52 18.90 -10.36 1.29
C GLN A 52 18.48 -9.95 -0.14
N ASN A 53 17.21 -10.12 -0.52
CA ASN A 53 16.67 -9.74 -1.83
C ASN A 53 16.09 -8.32 -1.86
N LEU A 54 15.98 -7.65 -0.71
CA LEU A 54 15.49 -6.28 -0.55
C LEU A 54 16.63 -5.35 -0.14
N LYS A 55 16.76 -4.22 -0.83
CA LYS A 55 17.66 -3.11 -0.46
C LYS A 55 16.85 -1.92 0.06
N PRO A 56 17.35 -1.14 1.03
CA PRO A 56 16.76 0.16 1.32
C PRO A 56 16.98 1.09 0.12
N SER A 57 15.95 1.84 -0.29
CA SER A 57 16.09 2.86 -1.34
C SER A 57 16.12 4.27 -0.75
N ARG A 58 15.17 4.55 0.16
CA ARG A 58 15.04 5.79 0.95
C ARG A 58 14.38 5.43 2.29
N THR A 59 14.36 6.35 3.26
CA THR A 59 13.69 6.12 4.55
C THR A 59 12.21 5.77 4.37
N GLY A 60 11.80 4.57 4.79
CA GLY A 60 10.44 4.07 4.56
C GLY A 60 10.19 3.48 3.17
N CYS A 61 11.21 3.20 2.36
CA CYS A 61 11.09 2.65 1.01
C CYS A 61 12.02 1.46 0.78
N ILE A 62 11.47 0.37 0.25
CA ILE A 62 12.21 -0.84 -0.14
C ILE A 62 12.33 -0.94 -1.65
N ALA A 63 13.43 -1.51 -2.14
CA ALA A 63 13.63 -1.83 -3.54
C ALA A 63 14.18 -3.25 -3.72
N TRP A 64 13.95 -3.84 -4.88
CA TRP A 64 14.43 -5.17 -5.26
C TRP A 64 14.70 -5.25 -6.75
N ASN A 65 15.51 -6.22 -7.17
CA ASN A 65 15.84 -6.45 -8.58
C ASN A 65 15.05 -7.68 -9.08
N MET A 66 14.47 -7.62 -10.27
CA MET A 66 13.83 -8.77 -10.92
C MET A 66 14.17 -8.77 -12.41
N GLY A 67 15.16 -9.57 -12.79
CA GLY A 67 15.67 -9.63 -14.17
C GLY A 67 16.30 -8.30 -14.60
N TYR A 68 15.74 -7.69 -15.64
CA TYR A 68 16.24 -6.44 -16.25
C TYR A 68 15.76 -5.16 -15.54
N TRP A 69 14.88 -5.27 -14.54
CA TRP A 69 14.25 -4.15 -13.86
C TRP A 69 14.58 -4.11 -12.37
N SER A 70 14.87 -2.91 -11.86
CA SER A 70 14.75 -2.58 -10.44
C SER A 70 13.32 -2.14 -10.17
N TYR A 71 12.77 -2.52 -9.02
CA TYR A 71 11.47 -2.10 -8.53
C TYR A 71 11.65 -1.40 -7.18
N GLU A 72 10.77 -0.45 -6.88
CA GLU A 72 10.76 0.30 -5.63
C GLU A 72 9.31 0.49 -5.14
N LEU A 73 9.09 0.16 -3.87
CA LEU A 73 7.85 0.39 -3.14
C LEU A 73 8.13 1.39 -2.01
N CYS A 74 7.47 2.54 -2.08
CA CYS A 74 7.39 3.52 -1.02
C CYS A 74 5.94 3.56 -0.50
N PRO A 75 5.60 2.82 0.56
CA PRO A 75 4.24 2.78 1.07
C PRO A 75 3.70 4.16 1.44
N GLY A 76 2.42 4.38 1.18
CA GLY A 76 1.78 5.68 1.28
C GLY A 76 2.25 6.73 0.26
N ARG A 77 3.07 6.37 -0.73
CA ARG A 77 3.53 7.29 -1.79
C ARG A 77 3.46 6.73 -3.22
N TRP A 78 4.26 5.73 -3.58
CA TRP A 78 4.32 5.22 -4.96
C TRP A 78 4.87 3.80 -5.07
N VAL A 79 4.61 3.21 -6.24
CA VAL A 79 5.35 2.07 -6.78
C VAL A 79 5.98 2.49 -8.10
N ARG A 80 7.25 2.13 -8.36
CA ARG A 80 7.90 2.33 -9.65
C ARG A 80 8.77 1.13 -10.06
N GLN A 81 8.96 0.96 -11.36
CA GLN A 81 10.09 0.20 -11.91
C GLN A 81 11.04 1.15 -12.62
N TYR A 82 12.33 0.83 -12.62
CA TYR A 82 13.36 1.62 -13.25
C TYR A 82 14.55 0.75 -13.67
N ARG A 83 15.34 1.22 -14.64
CA ARG A 83 16.64 0.64 -14.98
C ARG A 83 17.74 1.65 -14.67
N GLU A 84 18.79 1.15 -14.05
CA GLU A 84 19.89 1.91 -13.50
C GLU A 84 21.20 1.41 -14.12
N VAL A 85 22.04 2.32 -14.63
CA VAL A 85 23.33 1.99 -15.24
C VAL A 85 24.37 2.97 -14.70
N LYS A 86 25.31 2.47 -13.88
CA LYS A 86 26.30 3.29 -13.17
C LYS A 86 25.65 4.44 -12.39
N GLU A 87 24.67 4.10 -11.54
CA GLU A 87 23.93 5.05 -10.66
C GLU A 87 23.05 6.08 -11.41
N VAL A 88 23.00 6.03 -12.74
CA VAL A 88 22.10 6.85 -13.58
C VAL A 88 20.85 6.05 -13.94
N ILE A 89 19.67 6.62 -13.68
CA ILE A 89 18.38 6.06 -14.12
C ILE A 89 18.23 6.32 -15.62
N VAL A 90 18.28 5.26 -16.42
CA VAL A 90 18.20 5.33 -17.89
C VAL A 90 16.80 5.04 -18.45
N GLU A 91 15.90 4.51 -17.63
CA GLU A 91 14.49 4.29 -17.98
C GLU A 91 13.66 4.13 -16.69
N GLU A 92 12.42 4.64 -16.69
CA GLU A 92 11.53 4.60 -15.52
C GLU A 92 10.07 4.46 -15.96
N TYR A 93 9.30 3.66 -15.23
CA TYR A 93 7.85 3.65 -15.26
C TYR A 93 7.28 3.65 -13.85
N ILE A 94 6.57 4.72 -13.48
CA ILE A 94 5.72 4.72 -12.28
C ILE A 94 4.60 3.70 -12.49
N LEU A 95 4.40 2.80 -11.53
CA LEU A 95 3.41 1.72 -11.54
C LEU A 95 2.13 2.06 -10.75
N GLY A 96 2.13 3.17 -10.01
CA GLY A 96 0.95 3.72 -9.33
C GLY A 96 1.33 4.69 -8.21
N VAL A 97 0.38 5.53 -7.78
CA VAL A 97 0.56 6.47 -6.64
C VAL A 97 -0.48 6.29 -5.53
N GLN A 98 -0.04 6.50 -4.30
CA GLN A 98 -0.80 6.61 -3.05
C GLN A 98 -0.84 8.10 -2.64
N HIS A 99 -1.80 8.49 -1.77
CA HIS A 99 -1.84 9.77 -1.02
C HIS A 99 -1.21 10.98 -1.74
N ARG A 100 -1.76 11.38 -2.91
CA ARG A 100 -1.09 12.30 -3.84
C ARG A 100 -0.55 13.60 -3.20
N TRP A 101 -1.22 14.14 -2.18
CA TRP A 101 -0.78 15.32 -1.42
C TRP A 101 0.51 15.14 -0.59
N ARG A 102 1.01 13.90 -0.44
CA ARG A 102 2.26 13.54 0.26
C ARG A 102 3.40 13.16 -0.70
N LEU A 103 3.18 13.24 -2.00
CA LEU A 103 4.22 12.97 -3.00
C LEU A 103 5.37 13.98 -2.95
N VAL A 104 5.12 15.20 -2.47
CA VAL A 104 6.11 16.29 -2.35
C VAL A 104 6.56 16.45 -0.89
N ASP A 105 6.94 15.34 -0.25
CA ASP A 105 7.55 15.32 1.09
C ASP A 105 9.09 15.25 1.03
N GLU A 106 9.75 15.08 2.17
CA GLU A 106 11.21 14.95 2.30
C GLU A 106 11.82 13.77 1.53
N ILE A 107 11.02 12.77 1.18
CA ILE A 107 11.45 11.56 0.46
C ILE A 107 11.18 11.70 -1.04
N GLY A 108 10.03 12.28 -1.41
CA GLY A 108 9.68 12.53 -2.81
C GLY A 108 10.48 13.67 -3.44
N SER A 109 10.85 14.68 -2.65
CA SER A 109 11.62 15.86 -3.10
C SER A 109 13.12 15.60 -3.26
N GLN A 110 13.59 14.36 -3.06
CA GLN A 110 14.99 14.00 -3.30
C GLN A 110 15.29 14.01 -4.80
N LEU A 111 16.36 14.72 -5.20
CA LEU A 111 16.85 14.70 -6.57
C LEU A 111 17.48 13.34 -6.88
N LEU A 112 17.06 12.75 -7.99
CA LEU A 112 17.64 11.52 -8.54
C LEU A 112 18.30 11.83 -9.89
N GLN A 113 19.38 11.12 -10.21
CA GLN A 113 20.08 11.29 -11.48
C GLN A 113 19.45 10.42 -12.56
N TYR A 114 18.94 11.06 -13.61
CA TYR A 114 18.43 10.41 -14.82
C TYR A 114 19.37 10.70 -16.00
N SER A 115 19.24 9.94 -17.09
CA SER A 115 20.00 10.18 -18.32
C SER A 115 19.70 11.51 -19.01
N ASP A 116 18.58 12.15 -18.69
CA ASP A 116 18.12 13.44 -19.22
C ASP A 116 18.32 14.62 -18.24
N GLY A 117 18.69 14.37 -16.98
CA GLY A 117 18.94 15.43 -15.98
C GLY A 117 18.75 14.98 -14.53
N PHE A 118 18.70 15.94 -13.61
CA PHE A 118 18.35 15.70 -12.20
C PHE A 118 16.90 16.12 -11.96
N TYR A 119 16.08 15.20 -11.42
CA TYR A 119 14.65 15.42 -11.21
C TYR A 119 14.18 14.79 -9.90
N THR A 120 13.13 15.35 -9.29
CA THR A 120 12.40 14.67 -8.20
C THR A 120 11.38 13.69 -8.78
N LEU A 121 10.92 12.71 -7.99
CA LEU A 121 9.87 11.79 -8.43
C LEU A 121 8.54 12.49 -8.76
N PRO A 122 8.09 13.51 -8.01
CA PRO A 122 6.99 14.39 -8.41
C PRO A 122 7.16 15.08 -9.77
N ASP A 123 8.39 15.41 -10.20
CA ASP A 123 8.62 16.00 -11.52
C ASP A 123 8.41 14.97 -12.63
N ARG A 124 8.93 13.74 -12.45
CA ARG A 124 8.69 12.62 -13.39
C ARG A 124 7.20 12.27 -13.47
N LEU A 125 6.51 12.20 -12.32
CA LEU A 125 5.05 12.03 -12.25
C LEU A 125 4.30 13.10 -13.04
N ARG A 126 4.59 14.38 -12.81
CA ARG A 126 3.99 15.50 -13.55
C ARG A 126 4.31 15.43 -15.05
N SER A 127 5.54 15.05 -15.44
CA SER A 127 5.91 14.90 -16.86
C SER A 127 5.15 13.76 -17.58
N THR A 128 4.74 12.71 -16.85
CA THR A 128 3.85 11.67 -17.38
C THR A 128 2.36 12.07 -17.38
N GLY A 129 2.04 13.32 -17.04
CA GLY A 129 0.67 13.86 -17.00
C GLY A 129 -0.19 13.30 -15.88
N THR A 130 0.40 12.76 -14.81
CA THR A 130 -0.33 12.33 -13.61
C THR A 130 -0.72 13.56 -12.79
N THR A 131 -2.01 13.73 -12.52
CA THR A 131 -2.49 14.81 -11.66
C THR A 131 -2.19 14.53 -10.19
N ILE A 132 -1.95 15.57 -9.40
CA ILE A 132 -1.66 15.47 -7.95
C ILE A 132 -2.95 15.65 -7.12
N ASP A 133 -4.07 15.97 -7.79
CA ASP A 133 -5.37 16.22 -7.16
C ASP A 133 -5.89 15.01 -6.37
N ALA A 134 -6.46 15.25 -5.19
CA ALA A 134 -6.77 14.21 -4.22
C ALA A 134 -8.10 13.47 -4.52
N GLU A 135 -8.12 12.61 -5.53
CA GLU A 135 -9.24 11.67 -5.69
C GLU A 135 -9.29 10.63 -4.56
N ASN A 136 -10.52 10.17 -4.25
CA ASN A 136 -10.80 9.28 -3.12
C ASN A 136 -10.33 7.85 -3.41
N GLN A 137 -9.06 7.56 -3.12
CA GLN A 137 -8.49 6.22 -3.24
C GLN A 137 -9.19 5.22 -2.32
N LEU A 138 -9.84 4.22 -2.92
CA LEU A 138 -10.50 3.13 -2.20
C LEU A 138 -9.47 2.21 -1.53
N TYR A 139 -9.82 1.81 -0.31
CA TYR A 139 -9.21 0.69 0.40
C TYR A 139 -10.28 -0.39 0.54
N ALA A 140 -9.92 -1.66 0.32
CA ALA A 140 -10.77 -2.75 0.79
C ALA A 140 -10.72 -2.81 2.31
N CYS A 141 -11.79 -3.27 2.95
CA CYS A 141 -11.70 -3.73 4.33
C CYS A 141 -10.81 -4.98 4.41
N ALA A 142 -10.27 -5.28 5.58
CA ALA A 142 -9.42 -6.44 5.76
C ALA A 142 -10.19 -7.75 5.48
N LYS A 143 -9.44 -8.78 5.14
CA LYS A 143 -9.95 -10.13 4.85
C LYS A 143 -8.95 -11.18 5.31
N GLU A 144 -9.38 -12.42 5.39
CA GLU A 144 -8.47 -13.55 5.60
C GLU A 144 -7.66 -13.80 4.32
N SER A 145 -6.35 -13.97 4.46
CA SER A 145 -5.45 -14.36 3.37
C SER A 145 -5.47 -15.87 3.20
N ASN A 146 -5.36 -16.34 1.95
CA ASN A 146 -5.49 -17.76 1.58
C ASN A 146 -4.49 -18.73 2.27
N ASN A 147 -3.51 -18.23 3.02
CA ASN A 147 -2.57 -19.04 3.81
C ASN A 147 -2.53 -18.56 5.27
N ASN A 148 -2.79 -19.48 6.19
CA ASN A 148 -2.50 -19.42 7.63
C ASN A 148 -3.24 -18.31 8.42
N ASN A 149 -4.52 -18.05 8.12
CA ASN A 149 -5.41 -17.14 8.87
C ASN A 149 -4.90 -15.68 9.01
N ASN A 150 -3.91 -15.31 8.21
CA ASN A 150 -3.28 -13.99 8.22
C ASN A 150 -4.27 -12.91 7.74
N LYS A 151 -4.36 -11.77 8.43
CA LYS A 151 -5.17 -10.63 7.94
C LYS A 151 -4.48 -9.95 6.76
N GLN A 152 -5.25 -9.64 5.73
CA GLN A 152 -4.80 -8.99 4.50
C GLN A 152 -5.68 -7.78 4.19
N VAL A 153 -5.06 -6.66 3.78
CA VAL A 153 -5.76 -5.50 3.21
C VAL A 153 -5.29 -5.27 1.78
N ASP A 154 -6.24 -5.08 0.88
CA ASP A 154 -6.00 -4.78 -0.52
C ASP A 154 -6.09 -3.27 -0.77
N VAL A 155 -5.06 -2.69 -1.37
CA VAL A 155 -4.95 -1.24 -1.64
C VAL A 155 -4.61 -0.99 -3.11
N VAL A 156 -5.29 -0.03 -3.74
CA VAL A 156 -5.08 0.32 -5.15
C VAL A 156 -4.22 1.57 -5.28
N TYR A 157 -3.20 1.51 -6.13
CA TYR A 157 -2.37 2.63 -6.56
C TYR A 157 -2.64 2.91 -8.03
N PRO A 158 -3.59 3.80 -8.35
CA PRO A 158 -3.89 4.18 -9.72
C PRO A 158 -2.83 5.14 -10.29
N ASP A 159 -3.04 5.56 -11.54
CA ASP A 159 -2.41 6.74 -12.16
C ASP A 159 -0.88 6.74 -12.24
N GLY A 160 -0.31 5.56 -12.41
CA GLY A 160 1.05 5.42 -12.91
C GLY A 160 1.23 5.96 -14.33
N SER A 161 2.44 5.79 -14.85
CA SER A 161 2.85 6.20 -16.19
C SER A 161 1.96 5.60 -17.30
N PRO A 162 1.77 6.29 -18.44
CA PRO A 162 1.11 5.72 -19.61
C PRO A 162 1.80 4.45 -20.14
N CYS A 163 1.00 3.49 -20.54
CA CYS A 163 1.42 2.18 -21.06
C CYS A 163 0.74 1.81 -22.39
N GLY A 164 -0.25 2.59 -22.83
CA GLY A 164 -0.96 2.43 -24.09
C GLY A 164 -1.93 3.58 -24.33
N LYS A 165 -2.57 3.63 -25.51
CA LYS A 165 -3.54 4.69 -25.84
C LYS A 165 -4.76 4.59 -24.91
N GLY A 166 -4.87 5.51 -23.96
CA GLY A 166 -5.93 5.54 -22.94
C GLY A 166 -5.67 4.68 -21.70
N PHE A 167 -4.50 4.03 -21.59
CA PHE A 167 -4.17 3.17 -20.45
C PHE A 167 -2.98 3.73 -19.64
N ARG A 168 -3.15 3.74 -18.32
CA ARG A 168 -2.12 4.03 -17.31
C ARG A 168 -1.79 2.78 -16.51
N ARG A 169 -0.56 2.68 -16.01
CA ARG A 169 -0.15 1.64 -15.08
C ARG A 169 -0.86 1.81 -13.73
N PHE A 170 -1.24 0.71 -13.10
CA PHE A 170 -1.72 0.68 -11.73
C PHE A 170 -1.22 -0.56 -10.99
N SER A 171 -1.07 -0.44 -9.67
CA SER A 171 -0.64 -1.54 -8.80
C SER A 171 -1.76 -1.89 -7.82
N LEU A 172 -1.99 -3.17 -7.62
CA LEU A 172 -2.81 -3.72 -6.54
C LEU A 172 -1.86 -4.33 -5.51
N LEU A 173 -1.83 -3.73 -4.31
CA LEU A 173 -0.99 -4.19 -3.21
C LEU A 173 -1.82 -5.03 -2.25
N HIS A 174 -1.29 -6.19 -1.91
CA HIS A 174 -1.84 -7.10 -0.91
C HIS A 174 -0.93 -7.07 0.31
N PHE A 175 -1.25 -6.20 1.28
CA PHE A 175 -0.53 -6.12 2.55
C PHE A 175 -1.03 -7.21 3.49
N VAL A 176 -0.20 -8.20 3.76
CA VAL A 176 -0.50 -9.36 4.61
C VAL A 176 0.26 -9.24 5.92
N CYS A 177 -0.47 -9.08 7.03
CA CYS A 177 0.07 -9.24 8.37
C CYS A 177 0.51 -10.70 8.58
N ASN A 178 1.75 -10.93 8.98
CA ASN A 178 2.19 -12.21 9.53
C ASN A 178 3.30 -11.98 10.57
N GLU A 179 2.99 -12.25 11.84
CA GLU A 179 3.88 -12.00 12.98
C GLU A 179 5.22 -12.73 12.89
N ASN A 180 5.27 -13.86 12.17
CA ASN A 180 6.46 -14.70 11.98
C ASN A 180 7.41 -14.18 10.87
N VAL A 181 7.05 -13.09 10.18
CA VAL A 181 7.77 -12.57 9.02
C VAL A 181 8.41 -11.22 9.39
N HIS A 182 9.44 -11.26 10.23
CA HIS A 182 10.15 -10.06 10.71
C HIS A 182 10.85 -9.29 9.58
N TYR A 183 11.43 -10.01 8.61
CA TYR A 183 12.01 -9.45 7.40
C TYR A 183 10.94 -9.41 6.29
N PRO A 184 10.64 -8.26 5.68
CA PRO A 184 9.61 -8.18 4.64
C PRO A 184 9.88 -9.11 3.46
N ILE A 185 8.80 -9.72 2.95
CA ILE A 185 8.79 -10.56 1.75
C ILE A 185 7.88 -9.89 0.72
N VAL A 186 8.44 -9.55 -0.45
CA VAL A 186 7.70 -9.01 -1.59
C VAL A 186 7.60 -10.06 -2.70
N LYS A 187 6.42 -10.18 -3.31
CA LYS A 187 6.17 -10.99 -4.52
C LYS A 187 5.44 -10.13 -5.53
N LEU A 188 6.02 -9.91 -6.71
CA LEU A 188 5.43 -9.14 -7.80
C LEU A 188 4.98 -10.07 -8.95
N LYS A 189 3.86 -9.74 -9.58
CA LYS A 189 3.36 -10.31 -10.82
C LYS A 189 2.90 -9.19 -11.75
N GLU A 190 2.98 -9.40 -13.05
CA GLU A 190 2.33 -8.57 -14.08
C GLU A 190 1.23 -9.40 -14.78
N PRO A 191 0.04 -9.59 -14.15
CA PRO A 191 -1.01 -10.47 -14.69
C PRO A 191 -1.68 -9.96 -15.97
N ALA A 192 -1.49 -8.69 -16.33
CA ALA A 192 -1.94 -8.11 -17.59
C ALA A 192 -1.13 -6.84 -17.89
N MET A 193 -1.11 -6.40 -19.15
CA MET A 193 -0.52 -5.11 -19.53
C MET A 193 -1.05 -3.98 -18.61
N CYS A 194 -0.14 -3.14 -18.12
CA CYS A 194 -0.43 -2.04 -17.19
C CYS A 194 -0.84 -2.44 -15.76
N LYS A 195 -1.07 -3.72 -15.45
CA LYS A 195 -1.55 -4.17 -14.13
C LYS A 195 -0.45 -4.91 -13.38
N TYR A 196 -0.11 -4.41 -12.20
CA TYR A 196 0.85 -5.04 -11.29
C TYR A 196 0.11 -5.57 -10.04
N ASP A 197 0.46 -6.78 -9.61
CA ASP A 197 -0.08 -7.50 -8.44
C ASP A 197 1.10 -7.74 -7.50
N ILE A 198 1.08 -7.11 -6.33
CA ILE A 198 2.24 -7.03 -5.42
C ILE A 198 1.80 -7.49 -4.04
N THR A 199 2.20 -8.70 -3.66
CA THR A 199 2.00 -9.21 -2.29
C THR A 199 3.18 -8.77 -1.42
N VAL A 200 2.86 -8.21 -0.25
CA VAL A 200 3.83 -7.76 0.76
C VAL A 200 3.47 -8.45 2.07
N VAL A 201 4.39 -9.23 2.63
CA VAL A 201 4.19 -9.97 3.90
C VAL A 201 5.23 -9.51 4.92
N ALA A 202 4.79 -9.06 6.10
CA ALA A 202 5.66 -8.62 7.19
C ALA A 202 4.93 -8.59 8.55
N SER A 203 5.68 -8.63 9.67
CA SER A 203 5.14 -8.38 11.01
C SER A 203 4.75 -6.92 11.22
N THR A 204 5.47 -5.97 10.62
CA THR A 204 5.15 -4.53 10.71
C THR A 204 3.81 -4.17 10.06
N ILE A 205 3.27 -5.03 9.20
CA ILE A 205 1.90 -4.87 8.69
C ILE A 205 0.87 -5.17 9.80
N CYS A 206 1.13 -6.13 10.69
CA CYS A 206 0.32 -6.37 11.88
C CYS A 206 0.35 -5.15 12.81
N GLU A 207 1.54 -4.61 13.10
CA GLU A 207 1.72 -3.41 13.91
C GLU A 207 0.96 -2.20 13.33
N ALA A 208 0.94 -2.06 12.00
CA ALA A 208 0.20 -1.02 11.29
C ALA A 208 -1.33 -1.24 11.31
N MET A 209 -1.81 -2.47 11.20
CA MET A 209 -3.23 -2.81 11.30
C MET A 209 -3.78 -2.70 12.73
N LEU A 210 -2.97 -3.03 13.74
CA LEU A 210 -3.34 -3.01 15.16
C LEU A 210 -3.13 -1.63 15.83
N GLY A 211 -2.51 -0.68 15.12
CA GLY A 211 -2.31 0.68 15.62
C GLY A 211 -1.21 0.83 16.68
N SER A 212 -0.24 -0.08 16.73
CA SER A 212 0.86 -0.03 17.72
C SER A 212 1.97 0.96 17.36
N PHE A 213 1.97 1.51 16.13
CA PHE A 213 2.85 2.64 15.77
C PHE A 213 2.39 3.94 16.43
N GLN A 214 3.33 4.70 16.98
CA GLN A 214 3.14 6.10 17.37
C GLN A 214 3.14 7.05 16.14
N ALA A 215 2.30 6.75 15.14
CA ALA A 215 2.20 7.55 13.93
C ALA A 215 1.42 8.85 14.18
N GLN A 216 2.13 9.92 14.50
CA GLN A 216 1.59 11.28 14.64
C GLN A 216 1.21 11.88 13.28
N ILE A 217 0.25 11.28 12.57
CA ILE A 217 -0.27 11.80 11.30
C ILE A 217 -1.79 11.70 11.25
N GLU A 218 -2.47 12.81 11.49
CA GLU A 218 -3.91 12.91 11.27
C GLU A 218 -4.22 12.80 9.77
N LEU A 219 -5.01 11.79 9.41
CA LEU A 219 -5.73 11.75 8.14
C LEU A 219 -7.11 12.38 8.37
N ASN A 220 -7.52 13.28 7.49
CA ASN A 220 -8.91 13.72 7.46
C ASN A 220 -9.79 12.54 6.97
N ASP A 221 -10.60 12.02 7.88
CA ASP A 221 -11.51 10.88 7.64
C ASP A 221 -12.51 11.13 6.49
N ALA A 222 -12.76 12.39 6.10
CA ALA A 222 -13.66 12.75 4.99
C ALA A 222 -13.24 12.16 3.63
N HIS A 223 -11.97 11.78 3.44
CA HIS A 223 -11.45 11.19 2.20
C HIS A 223 -11.37 9.65 2.24
N MET A 224 -12.10 9.00 3.15
CA MET A 224 -12.14 7.53 3.26
C MET A 224 -13.50 6.96 2.84
N ARG A 225 -13.52 6.32 1.66
CA ARG A 225 -14.57 5.37 1.26
C ARG A 225 -13.96 3.98 1.20
N PHE A 226 -14.60 3.05 1.90
CA PHE A 226 -14.25 1.63 1.86
C PHE A 226 -15.12 0.92 0.82
N ALA A 227 -14.55 -0.09 0.18
CA ALA A 227 -15.37 -1.07 -0.53
C ALA A 227 -16.09 -1.95 0.52
N ILE A 228 -17.42 -2.02 0.41
CA ILE A 228 -18.32 -2.90 1.17
C ILE A 228 -18.68 -4.07 0.26
#